data_AF-A0A955YYW8-F1
#
_entry.id   AF-A0A955YYW8-F1
#
_cell.length_a   1.000
_cell.length_b   1.000
_cell.length_c   1.000
_cell.angle_alpha   90.00
_cell.angle_beta   90.00
_cell.angle_gamma   90.00
#
_symmetry.space_group_name_H-M   'P 1'
#
loop_
_entity.id
_entity.type
_entity.pdbx_description
1 polymer ?
#
loop_
_entity_poly.entity_id
_entity_poly.type
_entity_poly.pdbx_seq_one_letter_code
_entity_poly.pdbx_strand_id
1 'polypeptide(L)'
;MTGPSRRLSVQVDGVALAPEEAVAMWERFSAHMEEHKGDLAGFAAKEGFASAQPSFDASGAVLLLSRTAPQQSYANAKGLGAPTPKAARGSGGRAKRRPKR
;
A
#
# COMPACT_ATOMS: atom_id res chain seq x y z
N MET A 1 1.46 11.54 34.73
CA MET A 1 1.14 10.17 34.25
C MET A 1 0.72 10.29 32.80
N THR A 2 1.67 10.24 31.87
CA THR A 2 1.37 10.33 30.43
C THR A 2 0.76 9.00 29.99
N GLY A 3 -0.44 9.05 29.41
CA GLY A 3 -1.21 7.87 28.98
C GLY A 3 -0.43 6.96 28.01
N PRO A 4 -0.91 5.72 27.76
CA PRO A 4 -0.14 4.69 27.07
C PRO A 4 0.39 5.23 25.74
N SER A 5 1.70 5.49 25.72
CA SER A 5 2.38 6.01 24.54
C SER A 5 2.39 4.87 23.52
N ARG A 6 1.35 4.81 22.68
CA ARG A 6 1.25 3.87 21.55
C ARG A 6 2.60 3.89 20.84
N ARG A 7 3.31 2.76 20.87
CA ARG A 7 4.63 2.67 20.25
C ARG A 7 4.45 2.74 18.74
N LEU A 8 5.04 3.76 18.14
CA LEU A 8 5.23 3.84 16.70
C LEU A 8 6.43 2.96 16.36
N SER A 9 6.19 1.91 15.59
CA SER A 9 7.25 1.02 15.12
C SER A 9 7.29 1.03 13.59
N VAL A 10 8.46 0.78 13.02
CA VAL A 10 8.64 0.64 11.58
C VAL A 10 9.44 -0.63 11.34
N GLN A 11 9.03 -1.44 10.38
CA GLN A 11 9.75 -2.63 9.94
C GLN A 11 10.11 -2.47 8.46
N VAL A 12 11.38 -2.69 8.12
CA VAL A 12 11.89 -2.64 6.75
C VAL A 12 12.39 -4.04 6.36
N ASP A 13 11.75 -4.66 5.36
CA ASP A 13 12.05 -6.04 4.91
C ASP A 13 12.10 -7.05 6.10
N GLY A 14 11.24 -6.84 7.10
CA GLY A 14 11.16 -7.67 8.32
C GLY A 14 12.10 -7.28 9.46
N VAL A 15 12.90 -6.22 9.30
CA VAL A 15 13.80 -5.70 10.34
C VAL A 15 13.17 -4.51 11.04
N ALA A 16 12.94 -4.59 12.35
CA ALA A 16 12.46 -3.47 13.14
C ALA A 16 13.53 -2.37 13.24
N LEU A 17 13.15 -1.13 12.88
CA LEU A 17 14.00 0.04 13.07
C LEU A 17 14.05 0.48 14.53
N ALA A 18 15.08 1.25 14.87
CA ALA A 18 15.15 1.93 16.15
C ALA A 18 13.95 2.87 16.34
N PRO A 19 13.45 3.04 17.57
CA PRO A 19 12.28 3.88 17.84
C PRO A 19 12.45 5.33 17.37
N GLU A 20 13.68 5.84 17.37
CA GLU A 20 14.04 7.19 16.92
C GLU A 20 13.80 7.35 15.41
N GLU A 21 14.31 6.40 14.62
CA GLU A 21 14.10 6.35 13.17
C GLU A 21 12.66 6.02 12.81
N ALA A 22 12.00 5.19 13.62
CA ALA A 22 10.59 4.88 13.44
C ALA A 22 9.73 6.15 13.54
N VAL A 23 9.95 6.99 14.55
CA VAL A 23 9.24 8.27 14.70
C VAL A 23 9.50 9.18 13.50
N ALA A 24 10.76 9.34 13.08
CA ALA A 24 11.10 10.18 11.93
C ALA A 24 10.42 9.71 10.63
N MET A 25 10.31 8.39 10.42
CA MET A 25 9.57 7.82 9.30
C MET A 25 8.07 8.09 9.39
N TRP A 26 7.49 7.97 10.58
CA TRP A 26 6.08 8.28 10.81
C TRP A 26 5.76 9.77 10.58
N GLU A 27 6.67 10.68 10.89
CA GLU A 27 6.51 12.10 10.58
C GLU A 27 6.49 12.36 9.07
N ARG A 28 7.42 11.77 8.32
CA ARG A 28 7.42 11.87 6.84
C ARG A 28 6.17 11.25 6.23
N PHE A 29 5.76 10.10 6.73
CA PHE A 29 4.55 9.42 6.30
C PHE A 29 3.31 10.26 6.56
N SER A 30 3.22 10.88 7.74
CA SER A 30 2.10 11.76 8.10
C SER A 30 2.06 13.00 7.23
N ALA A 31 3.20 13.64 6.97
CA ALA A 31 3.31 14.77 6.06
C ALA A 31 2.87 14.40 4.63
N HIS A 32 3.30 13.23 4.13
CA HIS A 32 2.84 12.73 2.83
C HIS A 32 1.34 12.46 2.81
N MET A 33 0.78 11.92 3.89
CA MET A 33 -0.66 11.68 4.01
C MET A 33 -1.49 12.96 4.11
N GLU A 34 -0.95 14.07 4.60
CA GLU A 34 -1.66 15.35 4.59
C GLU A 34 -1.84 15.88 3.17
N GLU A 35 -0.80 15.79 2.35
CA GLU A 35 -0.77 16.27 0.96
C GLU A 35 -1.41 15.26 -0.02
N HIS A 36 -1.21 13.96 0.22
CA HIS A 36 -1.62 12.85 -0.64
C HIS A 36 -2.38 11.78 0.16
N LYS A 37 -3.53 12.16 0.72
CA LYS A 37 -4.39 11.26 1.51
C LYS A 37 -4.67 9.95 0.78
N GLY A 38 -4.20 8.84 1.36
CA GLY A 38 -4.41 7.49 0.84
C GLY A 38 -3.37 7.01 -0.18
N ASP A 39 -2.34 7.80 -0.47
CA ASP A 39 -1.28 7.43 -1.41
C ASP A 39 -0.10 6.72 -0.73
N LEU A 40 -0.30 5.44 -0.44
CA LEU A 40 0.74 4.59 0.15
C LEU A 40 1.83 4.21 -0.85
N ALA A 41 1.44 4.00 -2.11
CA ALA A 41 2.36 3.58 -3.16
C ALA A 41 3.31 4.73 -3.55
N GLY A 42 2.82 5.97 -3.62
CA GLY A 42 3.71 7.10 -3.90
C GLY A 42 4.62 7.45 -2.72
N PHE A 43 4.19 7.26 -1.45
CA PHE A 43 5.11 7.35 -0.32
C PHE A 43 6.25 6.32 -0.43
N ALA A 44 5.90 5.06 -0.71
CA ALA A 44 6.89 4.00 -0.91
C ALA A 44 7.87 4.36 -2.03
N ALA A 45 7.37 4.78 -3.19
CA ALA A 45 8.21 5.18 -4.33
C ALA A 45 9.12 6.38 -4.01
N LYS A 46 8.63 7.36 -3.24
CA LYS A 46 9.38 8.56 -2.83
C LYS A 46 10.54 8.24 -1.90
N GLU A 47 10.31 7.35 -0.93
CA GLU A 47 11.36 6.90 0.00
C GLU A 47 12.23 5.75 -0.57
N GLY A 48 11.92 5.26 -1.78
CA GLY A 48 12.71 4.21 -2.45
C GLY A 48 12.34 2.77 -2.04
N PHE A 49 11.16 2.56 -1.48
CA PHE A 49 10.59 1.25 -1.15
C PHE A 49 9.71 0.72 -2.28
N ALA A 50 9.66 -0.61 -2.39
CA ALA A 50 8.74 -1.29 -3.29
C ALA A 50 7.30 -1.36 -2.72
N SER A 51 7.16 -1.26 -1.40
CA SER A 51 5.90 -1.28 -0.68
C SER A 51 5.94 -0.51 0.64
N ALA A 52 4.80 0.09 0.99
CA ALA A 52 4.53 0.70 2.30
C ALA A 52 3.10 0.38 2.75
N GLN A 53 2.96 -0.19 3.94
CA GLN A 53 1.69 -0.58 4.52
C GLN A 53 1.63 -0.23 6.01
N PRO A 54 0.71 0.66 6.43
CA PRO A 54 0.43 0.84 7.85
C PRO A 54 -0.36 -0.37 8.36
N SER A 55 0.03 -0.88 9.51
CA SER A 55 -0.62 -1.95 10.26
C SER A 55 -0.78 -1.54 11.72
N PHE A 56 -1.70 -2.19 12.42
CA PHE A 56 -1.95 -1.95 13.84
C PHE A 56 -1.96 -3.29 14.56
N ASP A 57 -1.11 -3.45 15.57
CA ASP A 57 -1.04 -4.64 16.41
C ASP A 57 -1.35 -4.29 17.88
N ALA A 58 -1.31 -5.29 18.76
CA ALA A 58 -1.56 -5.10 20.19
C ALA A 58 -0.58 -4.12 20.87
N SER A 59 0.60 -3.92 20.28
CA SER A 59 1.67 -3.05 20.78
C SER A 59 1.56 -1.60 20.29
N GLY A 60 0.88 -1.36 19.17
CA GLY A 60 0.75 -0.03 18.59
C GLY A 60 0.62 0.01 17.08
N ALA A 61 0.99 1.14 16.49
CA ALA A 61 0.99 1.32 15.04
C ALA A 61 2.35 0.91 14.47
N VAL A 62 2.32 0.06 13.45
CA VAL A 62 3.50 -0.49 12.77
C VAL A 62 3.45 -0.13 11.31
N LEU A 63 4.48 0.54 10.81
CA LEU A 63 4.64 0.77 9.38
C LEU A 63 5.53 -0.33 8.79
N LEU A 64 4.96 -1.17 7.93
CA LEU A 64 5.71 -2.19 7.19
C LEU A 64 6.14 -1.62 5.85
N LEU A 65 7.45 -1.55 5.65
CA LEU A 65 8.10 -1.12 4.42
C LEU A 65 8.86 -2.31 3.85
N SER A 66 8.83 -2.52 2.53
CA SER A 66 9.71 -3.51 1.91
C SER A 66 10.36 -2.94 0.67
N ARG A 67 11.64 -3.24 0.47
CA ARG A 67 12.38 -2.90 -0.76
C ARG A 67 12.29 -4.02 -1.78
N THR A 68 12.09 -5.24 -1.32
CA THR A 68 12.09 -6.45 -2.16
C THR A 68 10.68 -6.93 -2.53
N ALA A 69 9.72 -6.80 -1.61
CA ALA A 69 8.35 -7.22 -1.83
C ALA A 69 7.53 -6.12 -2.52
N PRO A 70 6.85 -6.43 -3.66
CA PRO A 70 6.01 -5.45 -4.35
C PRO A 70 4.83 -5.04 -3.47
N GLN A 71 4.41 -3.77 -3.58
CA GLN A 71 3.21 -3.24 -2.92
C GLN A 71 2.02 -4.13 -3.25
N GLN A 72 1.54 -4.88 -2.26
CA GLN A 72 0.24 -5.53 -2.39
C GLN A 72 -0.80 -4.42 -2.46
N SER A 73 -1.76 -4.56 -3.36
CA SER A 73 -2.83 -3.58 -3.50
C SER A 73 -3.47 -3.37 -2.13
N TYR A 74 -3.33 -2.14 -1.59
CA TYR A 74 -4.02 -1.74 -0.39
C TYR A 74 -5.51 -1.75 -0.73
N ALA A 75 -6.15 -2.89 -0.49
CA ALA A 75 -7.57 -3.03 -0.66
C ALA A 75 -8.19 -2.20 0.46
N ASN A 76 -8.46 -0.93 0.17
CA ASN A 76 -9.54 -0.21 0.84
C ASN A 76 -10.71 -1.20 0.93
N ALA A 77 -11.35 -1.32 2.08
CA ALA A 77 -12.44 -2.25 2.35
C ALA A 77 -13.74 -1.96 1.54
N LYS A 78 -13.61 -1.62 0.26
CA LYS A 78 -14.63 -1.59 -0.79
C LYS A 78 -13.98 -2.08 -2.09
N GLY A 79 -14.01 -3.39 -2.29
CA GLY A 79 -13.53 -3.96 -3.55
C GLY A 79 -13.24 -5.46 -3.49
N LEU A 80 -14.16 -6.26 -2.94
CA LEU A 80 -14.24 -7.67 -3.33
C LEU A 80 -14.59 -7.70 -4.83
N GLY A 81 -13.56 -7.67 -5.68
CA GLY A 81 -13.76 -7.55 -7.13
C GLY A 81 -12.50 -7.34 -7.94
N ALA A 82 -11.41 -8.05 -7.68
CA ALA A 82 -10.44 -8.41 -8.72
C ALA A 82 -9.53 -9.55 -8.24
N PRO A 83 -9.52 -10.66 -8.96
CA PRO A 83 -8.27 -10.99 -9.63
C PRO A 83 -8.49 -11.30 -11.10
N THR A 84 -7.67 -10.73 -11.97
CA THR A 84 -6.77 -11.49 -12.86
C THR A 84 -6.05 -10.55 -13.84
N PRO A 85 -4.71 -10.50 -13.81
CA PRO A 85 -3.93 -10.10 -14.97
C PRO A 85 -3.49 -11.37 -15.70
N LYS A 86 -3.98 -11.59 -16.93
CA LYS A 86 -3.22 -12.36 -17.92
C LYS A 86 -3.53 -11.91 -19.34
N ALA A 87 -2.60 -11.08 -19.83
CA ALA A 87 -2.04 -11.02 -21.18
C ALA A 87 -2.97 -11.10 -22.41
N ALA A 88 -2.83 -10.06 -23.23
CA ALA A 88 -3.28 -9.93 -24.61
C ALA A 88 -2.82 -11.06 -25.56
N ARG A 89 -3.68 -11.44 -26.52
CA ARG A 89 -3.42 -11.56 -27.98
C ARG A 89 -4.54 -12.31 -28.72
N GLY A 90 -4.93 -11.78 -29.88
CA GLY A 90 -5.56 -12.54 -30.97
C GLY A 90 -7.06 -12.27 -31.14
N SER A 91 -7.50 -11.39 -32.04
CA SER A 91 -7.72 -11.64 -33.48
C SER A 91 -9.04 -12.37 -33.80
N GLY A 92 -9.93 -11.68 -34.52
CA GLY A 92 -11.04 -12.27 -35.29
C GLY A 92 -12.37 -12.35 -34.52
N GLY A 93 -13.52 -11.89 -35.03
CA GLY A 93 -13.83 -11.42 -36.35
C GLY A 93 -15.19 -10.74 -36.42
N ARG A 94 -15.24 -9.79 -37.35
CA ARG A 94 -16.42 -9.22 -38.00
C ARG A 94 -17.43 -10.32 -38.39
N ALA A 95 -18.63 -10.31 -37.81
CA ALA A 95 -19.77 -11.04 -38.38
C ALA A 95 -21.14 -10.41 -38.08
N LYS A 96 -21.61 -9.66 -39.09
CA LYS A 96 -22.97 -9.63 -39.67
C LYS A 96 -24.16 -9.06 -38.87
N ARG A 97 -24.54 -7.86 -39.35
CA ARG A 97 -25.90 -7.30 -39.50
C ARG A 97 -26.98 -8.37 -39.78
N ARG A 98 -28.12 -8.28 -39.08
CA ARG A 98 -29.51 -8.33 -39.62
C ARG A 98 -30.55 -8.11 -38.50
N PRO A 99 -31.47 -7.14 -38.62
CA PRO A 99 -32.69 -7.10 -37.82
C PRO A 99 -33.79 -7.97 -38.47
N LYS A 100 -34.62 -8.63 -37.65
CA LYS A 100 -35.79 -9.38 -38.10
C LYS A 100 -37.06 -8.69 -37.58
N ARG A 101 -37.73 -8.07 -38.55
CA ARG A 101 -39.16 -7.82 -38.76
C ARG A 101 -40.12 -8.31 -37.68
#